data_AF-A0A6N9I2P9-F1
#
_entry.id   AF-A0A6N9I2P9-F1
#
_cell.length_a   1.000
_cell.length_b   1.000
_cell.length_c   1.000
_cell.angle_alpha   90.00
_cell.angle_beta   90.00
_cell.angle_gamma   90.00
#
_symmetry.space_group_name_H-M   'P 1'
#
loop_
_entity.id
_entity.type
_entity.pdbx_description
1 polymer ?
#
loop_
_entity_poly.entity_id
_entity_poly.type
_entity_poly.pdbx_seq_one_letter_code
_entity_poly.pdbx_strand_id
1 'polypeptide(L)' 'MKRLWWLVTISWSFLLGCSVAIVMTRTVDGAGVTQTPALRIISLVILGIVVIFVCACQLIWWLIMRRH' A
#
# COMPACT_ATOMS: atom_id res chain seq x y z
N MET A 1 -11.87 -19.06 6.73
CA MET A 1 -12.23 -17.83 6.00
C MET A 1 -11.75 -16.57 6.73
N LYS A 2 -12.25 -16.27 7.95
CA LYS A 2 -11.83 -15.08 8.73
C LYS A 2 -10.32 -14.98 9.03
N ARG A 3 -9.65 -16.09 9.37
CA ARG A 3 -8.19 -16.12 9.62
C ARG A 3 -7.37 -15.79 8.37
N LEU A 4 -7.78 -16.31 7.21
CA LEU A 4 -7.11 -16.06 5.93
C LEU A 4 -7.27 -14.60 5.51
N TRP A 5 -8.47 -14.02 5.69
CA TRP A 5 -8.70 -12.60 5.43
C TRP A 5 -7.78 -11.71 6.25
N TRP A 6 -7.68 -11.95 7.57
CA TRP A 6 -6.74 -11.20 8.42
C TRP A 6 -5.29 -11.35 7.99
N LEU A 7 -4.86 -12.55 7.61
CA LEU A 7 -3.51 -12.80 7.11
C LEU A 7 -3.22 -11.99 5.84
N VAL A 8 -4.17 -11.96 4.90
CA VAL A 8 -4.05 -11.18 3.66
C VAL A 8 -4.03 -9.68 3.96
N THR A 9 -4.90 -9.18 4.85
CA THR A 9 -4.93 -7.78 5.28
C THR A 9 -3.61 -7.35 5.90
N ILE A 10 -3.07 -8.14 6.85
CA ILE A 10 -1.78 -7.86 7.50
C ILE A 10 -0.64 -7.87 6.49
N SER A 11 -0.64 -8.84 5.56
CA SER A 11 0.38 -8.93 4.51
C SER A 11 0.37 -7.68 3.63
N TRP A 12 -0.81 -7.20 3.21
CA TRP A 12 -0.93 -5.95 2.46
C TRP A 12 -0.46 -4.73 3.26
N SER A 13 -0.86 -4.62 4.53
CA SER A 13 -0.41 -3.54 5.40
C SER A 13 1.12 -3.52 5.55
N PHE A 14 1.74 -4.69 5.69
CA PHE A 14 3.19 -4.82 5.79
C PHE A 14 3.89 -4.40 4.49
N LEU A 15 3.46 -4.93 3.34
CA LEU A 15 4.04 -4.60 2.03
C LEU A 15 3.92 -3.11 1.70
N LEU A 16 2.76 -2.51 1.97
CA LEU A 16 2.53 -1.09 1.74
C LEU A 16 3.37 -0.23 2.70
N GLY A 17 3.49 -0.63 3.96
CA GLY A 17 4.37 0.03 4.94
C GLY A 17 5.85 -0.02 4.53
N CYS A 18 6.35 -1.18 4.10
CA CYS A 18 7.70 -1.32 3.57
C CYS A 18 7.92 -0.45 2.33
N SER A 19 6.92 -0.35 1.45
CA SER A 19 6.98 0.50 0.26
C SER A 19 7.14 1.98 0.61
N VAL A 20 6.45 2.46 1.65
CA VAL A 20 6.63 3.82 2.17
C VAL A 20 8.07 4.03 2.65
N ALA A 21 8.60 3.10 3.46
CA ALA A 21 9.96 3.19 3.96
C ALA A 21 10.99 3.26 2.83
N ILE A 22 10.83 2.44 1.78
CA ILE A 22 11.68 2.44 0.59
C ILE A 22 11.64 3.80 -0.13
N VAL A 23 10.44 4.36 -0.35
CA VAL A 23 10.28 5.67 -1.00
C VAL A 23 10.92 6.80 -0.18
N MET A 24 10.91 6.68 1.16
CA MET A 24 11.48 7.68 2.06
C MET A 24 13.01 7.62 2.14
N THR A 25 13.61 6.44 2.01
CA THR A 25 15.06 6.25 2.14
C THR A 25 15.81 6.26 0.82
N ARG A 26 15.15 5.96 -0.30
CA ARG A 26 15.83 5.92 -1.61
C ARG A 26 16.20 7.31 -2.11
N THR A 27 17.38 7.39 -2.73
CA THR A 27 17.94 8.60 -3.36
C THR A 27 17.68 8.65 -4.87
N VAL A 28 17.48 7.50 -5.49
CA VAL A 28 17.24 7.34 -6.93
C VAL A 28 15.99 6.49 -7.11
N ASP A 29 15.18 6.82 -8.12
CA ASP A 29 13.97 6.08 -8.46
C ASP A 29 14.25 4.91 -9.43
N GLY A 30 13.19 4.19 -9.82
CA GLY A 30 13.31 3.04 -10.73
C GLY A 30 13.72 3.39 -12.16
N ALA A 31 13.71 4.67 -12.53
CA ALA A 31 14.16 5.16 -13.83
C ALA A 31 15.58 5.71 -13.79
N GLY A 32 16.27 5.64 -12.64
CA GLY A 32 17.61 6.22 -12.48
C GLY A 32 17.59 7.74 -12.20
N VAL A 33 16.43 8.33 -11.95
CA VAL A 33 16.29 9.77 -11.68
C VAL A 33 16.44 10.03 -10.19
N THR A 34 17.15 11.10 -9.84
CA THR A 34 17.32 11.51 -8.45
C THR A 34 15.99 11.95 -7.84
N GLN A 35 15.67 11.38 -6.67
CA GLN A 35 14.40 11.61 -6.02
C GLN A 35 14.40 12.95 -5.29
N THR A 36 13.85 13.98 -5.92
CA THR A 36 13.66 15.30 -5.30
C THR A 36 12.53 15.26 -4.26
N PRO A 37 12.46 16.24 -3.34
CA PRO A 37 11.36 16.33 -2.37
C PRO A 37 9.97 16.35 -3.04
N ALA A 38 9.82 17.07 -4.15
CA ALA A 38 8.57 17.12 -4.91
C ALA A 38 8.19 15.75 -5.51
N LEU A 39 9.14 15.07 -6.17
CA LEU A 39 8.92 13.75 -6.75
C LEU A 39 8.63 12.68 -5.69
N ARG A 40 9.23 12.82 -4.50
CA ARG A 40 8.96 11.93 -3.36
C ARG A 40 7.52 12.08 -2.88
N ILE A 41 7.02 13.31 -2.74
CA ILE A 41 5.61 13.54 -2.36
C ILE A 41 4.67 12.95 -3.39
N ILE A 42 4.93 13.15 -4.69
CA ILE A 42 4.12 12.55 -5.76
C ILE A 42 4.12 11.02 -5.65
N SER A 43 5.29 10.40 -5.45
CA SER A 43 5.41 8.95 -5.24
C SER A 43 4.60 8.46 -4.04
N LEU A 44 4.62 9.20 -2.93
CA LEU A 44 3.84 8.89 -1.73
C LEU A 44 2.34 9.07 -1.94
N VAL A 45 1.91 10.08 -2.71
CA VAL A 45 0.49 10.28 -3.06
C VAL A 45 -0.01 9.11 -3.90
N ILE A 46 0.75 8.71 -4.93
CA ILE A 46 0.41 7.54 -5.75
C ILE A 46 0.32 6.29 -4.88
N LEU A 47 1.29 6.08 -3.98
CA LEU A 47 1.26 4.97 -3.04
C LEU A 47 0.04 5.04 -2.11
N GLY A 48 -0.34 6.23 -1.65
CA GLY A 48 -1.54 6.46 -0.84
C GLY A 48 -2.83 6.08 -1.57
N ILE A 49 -2.94 6.38 -2.86
CA ILE A 49 -4.08 5.97 -3.69
C ILE A 49 -4.17 4.44 -3.75
N VAL A 50 -3.03 3.75 -3.92
CA VAL A 50 -2.98 2.27 -3.91
C VAL A 50 -3.41 1.72 -2.55
N VAL A 51 -2.99 2.32 -1.44
CA VAL A 51 -3.43 1.95 -0.09
C VAL A 51 -4.95 2.04 0.03
N ILE A 52 -5.55 3.17 -0.40
CA ILE A 52 -7.01 3.37 -0.34
C ILE A 52 -7.73 2.30 -1.16
N PHE A 53 -7.26 2.03 -2.38
CA PHE A 53 -7.85 1.01 -3.25
C PHE A 53 -7.80 -0.39 -2.61
N VAL A 54 -6.64 -0.81 -2.10
CA VAL A 54 -6.48 -2.11 -1.43
C VAL A 54 -7.38 -2.19 -0.20
N CYS A 55 -7.44 -1.14 0.62
CA CYS A 55 -8.33 -1.09 1.78
C CYS A 55 -9.80 -1.21 1.39
N ALA A 56 -10.24 -0.56 0.31
CA ALA A 56 -11.61 -0.67 -0.20
C ALA A 56 -11.93 -2.11 -0.63
N CYS A 57 -11.02 -2.77 -1.37
CA CYS A 57 -11.18 -4.18 -1.75
C CYS A 57 -11.26 -5.10 -0.53
N GLN A 58 -10.38 -4.93 0.46
CA GLN A 58 -10.40 -5.72 1.69
C GLN A 58 -11.70 -5.53 2.48
N LEU A 59 -12.21 -4.29 2.54
CA LEU A 59 -13.44 -3.96 3.23
C LEU A 59 -14.66 -4.58 2.55
N ILE A 60 -14.77 -4.45 1.21
CA ILE A 60 -15.85 -5.07 0.43
C ILE A 60 -15.86 -6.59 0.66
N TRP A 61 -14.70 -7.22 0.56
CA TRP A 61 -14.56 -8.65 0.77
C TRP A 61 -14.95 -9.08 2.19
N TRP A 62 -14.54 -8.31 3.21
CA TRP A 62 -14.94 -8.54 4.59
C TRP A 62 -16.46 -8.45 4.77
N LEU A 63 -17.10 -7.45 4.15
CA LEU A 63 -18.55 -7.28 4.20
C LEU A 63 -19.28 -8.48 3.59
N ILE A 64 -18.82 -8.98 2.43
CA ILE A 64 -19.37 -10.20 1.80
C ILE A 64 -19.19 -11.40 2.74
N MET A 65 -17.99 -11.60 3.30
CA MET A 65 -17.70 -12.70 4.23
C MET A 65 -18.43 -12.59 5.57
N ARG A 66 -18.86 -11.41 6.00
CA ARG A 66 -19.61 -11.21 7.25
C ARG A 66 -21.10 -11.52 7.06
N ARG A 67 -21.62 -11.37 5.85
CA ARG A 67 -23.04 -11.55 5.52
C ARG A 67 -23.43 -13.02 5.29
N HIS A 68 -22.45 -13.88 5.00
CA HIS A 68 -22.58 -15.34 4.92
C HIS A 68 -21.94 -16.03 6.12
#